data_AF-A0A2M9EQJ8-F1
#
_entry.id   AF-A0A2M9EQJ8-F1
#
_cell.length_a   1.000
_cell.length_b   1.000
_cell.length_c   1.000
_cell.angle_alpha   90.00
_cell.angle_beta   90.00
_cell.angle_gamma   90.00
#
_symmetry.space_group_name_H-M   'P 1'
#
loop_
_entity.id
_entity.type
_entity.pdbx_description
1 polymer ?
#
loop_
_entity_poly.entity_id
_entity_poly.type
_entity_poly.pdbx_seq_one_letter_code
_entity_poly.pdbx_strand_id
1 'polypeptide(L)'
;MNTAKNTLTTDETEKALKKLHRLAKKGELEVEDLLKLLKTPDAKFVAPLREMVEQYDWQPLNDQLVVPFASWVDVVCLYLEQGVEGLILAAKNKGCFAELALAALPELPTEESFSAFVEISGVFEPEIGEEDSELAKNFIYELCDASHRLSKEPIPEALRQQLIPILKKFVLWGDKTGDENVKVHALVPFRYVGTMADIDFVKAASFSEAHYQGTEKIVIKDIKKRHK
;
A
#
# COMPACT_ATOMS: atom_id res chain seq x y z
N MET A 1 -10.75 -15.96 15.09
CA MET A 1 -9.82 -16.28 16.19
C MET A 1 -9.03 -15.02 16.47
N ASN A 2 -9.17 -14.44 17.67
CA ASN A 2 -8.43 -13.24 18.10
C ASN A 2 -6.93 -13.53 18.06
N THR A 3 -6.22 -12.98 17.07
CA THR A 3 -4.81 -12.69 17.19
C THR A 3 -4.65 -11.69 18.33
N ALA A 4 -3.94 -12.07 19.38
CA ALA A 4 -3.54 -11.13 20.41
C ALA A 4 -2.73 -10.03 19.72
N LYS A 5 -3.35 -8.85 19.51
CA LYS A 5 -2.62 -7.65 19.10
C LYS A 5 -1.55 -7.44 20.17
N ASN A 6 -0.29 -7.48 19.78
CA ASN A 6 0.85 -7.26 20.66
C ASN A 6 0.77 -5.81 21.12
N THR A 7 0.11 -5.55 22.25
CA THR A 7 -0.03 -4.19 22.79
C THR A 7 1.33 -3.74 23.31
N LEU A 8 1.77 -2.54 22.93
CA LEU A 8 3.01 -1.98 23.43
C LEU A 8 2.91 -1.78 24.95
N THR A 9 4.04 -1.98 25.63
CA THR A 9 4.18 -1.52 27.00
C THR A 9 4.15 0.02 27.03
N THR A 10 3.72 0.61 28.14
CA THR A 10 3.69 2.07 28.30
C THR A 10 5.08 2.70 28.04
N ASP A 11 6.17 2.02 28.40
CA ASP A 11 7.54 2.48 28.14
C ASP A 11 7.90 2.52 26.65
N GLU A 12 7.45 1.52 25.87
CA GLU A 12 7.68 1.49 24.42
C GLU A 12 6.89 2.59 23.69
N THR A 13 5.64 2.82 24.07
CA THR A 13 4.81 3.92 23.55
C THR A 13 5.49 5.26 23.83
N GLU A 14 5.92 5.50 25.07
CA GLU A 14 6.61 6.73 25.44
C GLU A 14 7.92 6.93 24.67
N LYS A 15 8.70 5.86 24.49
CA LYS A 15 9.97 5.91 23.74
C LYS A 15 9.74 6.27 22.28
N ALA A 16 8.72 5.69 21.66
CA ALA A 16 8.34 6.02 20.29
C ALA A 16 7.91 7.50 20.16
N LEU A 17 7.05 7.98 21.06
CA LEU A 17 6.63 9.39 21.09
C LEU A 17 7.79 10.36 21.32
N LYS A 18 8.69 10.06 22.28
CA LYS A 18 9.92 10.83 22.52
C LYS A 18 10.80 10.91 21.27
N LYS A 19 10.90 9.81 20.50
CA LYS A 19 11.62 9.79 19.23
C LYS A 19 10.96 10.72 18.20
N LEU A 20 9.64 10.67 18.04
CA LEU A 20 8.91 11.52 17.09
C LEU A 20 9.06 13.00 17.42
N HIS A 21 8.87 13.40 18.69
CA HIS A 21 9.11 14.79 19.12
C HIS A 21 10.55 15.26 18.83
N ARG A 22 11.54 14.39 19.04
CA ARG A 22 12.95 14.72 18.77
C ARG A 22 13.20 14.96 17.28
N LEU A 23 12.63 14.13 16.41
CA LEU A 23 12.74 14.27 14.96
C LEU A 23 12.03 15.54 14.47
N ALA A 24 10.81 15.77 14.95
CA ALA A 24 10.01 16.95 14.64
C ALA A 24 10.76 18.25 15.00
N LYS A 25 11.33 18.33 16.21
CA LYS A 25 12.11 19.50 16.66
C LYS A 25 13.34 19.79 15.81
N LYS A 26 13.89 18.78 15.15
CA LYS A 26 15.08 18.91 14.31
C LYS A 26 14.77 19.15 12.83
N GLY A 27 13.49 19.06 12.43
CA GLY A 27 13.13 19.02 11.02
C GLY A 27 13.61 17.76 10.30
N GLU A 28 13.84 16.68 11.04
CA GLU A 28 14.31 15.37 10.53
C GLU A 28 13.18 14.33 10.49
N LEU A 29 11.93 14.73 10.73
CA LEU A 29 10.80 13.82 10.69
C LEU A 29 10.46 13.46 9.24
N GLU A 30 10.28 12.18 8.97
CA GLU A 30 9.81 11.65 7.69
C GLU A 30 8.45 10.95 7.89
N VAL A 31 7.71 10.76 6.80
CA VAL A 31 6.39 10.09 6.83
C VAL A 31 6.53 8.67 7.36
N GLU A 32 7.60 7.98 6.98
CA GLU A 32 7.94 6.62 7.36
C GLU A 32 8.13 6.48 8.87
N ASP A 33 8.54 7.55 9.58
CA ASP A 33 8.61 7.51 11.04
C ASP A 33 7.22 7.48 11.69
N LEU A 34 6.21 8.11 11.08
CA LEU A 34 4.82 8.00 11.51
C LEU A 34 4.24 6.63 11.14
N LEU A 35 4.44 6.17 9.90
CA LEU A 35 3.87 4.91 9.42
C LEU A 35 4.44 3.67 10.15
N LYS A 36 5.66 3.75 10.69
CA LYS A 36 6.21 2.69 11.57
C LYS A 36 5.32 2.36 12.77
N LEU A 37 4.44 3.28 13.21
CA LEU A 37 3.49 3.03 14.29
C LEU A 37 2.43 1.99 13.90
N LEU A 38 2.13 1.84 12.60
CA LEU A 38 1.13 0.89 12.10
C LEU A 38 1.58 -0.57 12.24
N LYS A 39 2.89 -0.82 12.39
CA LYS A 39 3.45 -2.17 12.60
C LYS A 39 3.16 -2.73 13.98
N THR A 40 2.92 -1.85 14.96
CA THR A 40 2.56 -2.26 16.33
C THR A 40 1.53 -1.27 16.87
N PRO A 41 0.27 -1.38 16.41
CA PRO A 41 -0.74 -0.36 16.67
C PRO A 41 -1.13 -0.31 18.14
N ASP A 42 -1.18 0.90 18.69
CA ASP A 42 -1.67 1.18 20.04
C ASP A 42 -2.48 2.49 20.04
N ALA A 43 -3.71 2.43 20.56
CA ALA A 43 -4.61 3.58 20.65
C ALA A 43 -4.04 4.72 21.53
N LYS A 44 -3.07 4.43 22.40
CA LYS A 44 -2.38 5.44 23.22
C LYS A 44 -1.61 6.47 22.39
N PHE A 45 -1.28 6.18 21.13
CA PHE A 45 -0.62 7.16 20.26
C PHE A 45 -1.56 8.26 19.77
N VAL A 46 -2.87 8.02 19.73
CA VAL A 46 -3.83 8.91 19.05
C VAL A 46 -3.83 10.32 19.62
N ALA A 47 -4.04 10.48 20.93
CA ALA A 47 -4.09 11.82 21.54
C ALA A 47 -2.73 12.56 21.44
N PRO A 48 -1.58 11.95 21.78
CA PRO A 48 -0.28 12.60 21.62
C PRO A 48 0.05 12.99 20.18
N LEU A 49 -0.31 12.17 19.18
CA LEU A 49 -0.09 12.51 17.77
C LEU A 49 -0.91 13.74 17.35
N ARG A 50 -2.17 13.83 17.78
CA ARG A 50 -3.02 15.01 17.54
C ARG A 50 -2.47 16.26 18.23
N GLU A 51 -1.97 16.14 19.46
CA GLU A 51 -1.30 17.25 20.16
C GLU A 51 -0.03 17.70 19.42
N MET A 52 0.73 16.77 18.84
CA MET A 52 1.91 17.11 18.03
C MET A 52 1.55 17.93 16.79
N VAL A 53 0.43 17.62 16.12
CA VAL A 53 -0.03 18.40 14.96
C VAL A 53 -0.16 19.87 15.32
N GLU A 54 -0.82 20.18 16.44
CA GLU A 54 -0.98 21.54 16.93
C GLU A 54 0.35 22.15 17.40
N GLN A 55 1.15 21.38 18.15
CA GLN A 55 2.41 21.86 18.72
C GLN A 55 3.43 22.28 17.65
N TYR A 56 3.49 21.56 16.53
CA TYR A 56 4.47 21.79 15.47
C TYR A 56 3.89 22.49 14.24
N ASP A 57 2.63 22.94 14.30
CA ASP A 57 1.93 23.59 13.19
C ASP A 57 2.01 22.79 11.89
N TRP A 58 1.82 21.47 12.01
CA TRP A 58 1.88 20.57 10.86
C TRP A 58 0.72 20.84 9.93
N GLN A 59 1.05 20.96 8.64
CA GLN A 59 0.06 21.33 7.64
C GLN A 59 -0.80 20.11 7.26
N PRO A 60 -2.11 20.30 7.02
CA PRO A 60 -2.95 19.30 6.37
C PRO A 60 -2.58 19.17 4.88
N LEU A 61 -3.30 18.32 4.15
CA LEU A 61 -3.24 18.25 2.68
C LEU A 61 -3.28 19.65 2.08
N ASN A 62 -2.30 19.94 1.23
CA ASN A 62 -2.04 21.27 0.70
C ASN A 62 -1.35 21.18 -0.67
N ASP A 63 -1.41 22.27 -1.43
CA ASP A 63 -0.80 22.37 -2.77
C ASP A 63 0.66 22.89 -2.73
N GLN A 64 1.26 22.96 -1.54
CA GLN A 64 2.63 23.44 -1.35
C GLN A 64 3.62 22.27 -1.40
N LEU A 65 4.90 22.56 -1.65
CA LEU A 65 5.98 21.56 -1.57
C LEU A 65 6.36 21.25 -0.11
N VAL A 66 5.36 21.04 0.74
CA VAL A 66 5.48 20.77 2.17
C VAL A 66 4.73 19.47 2.47
N VAL A 67 5.40 18.56 3.16
CA VAL A 67 4.80 17.28 3.56
C VAL A 67 3.58 17.56 4.45
N PRO A 68 2.38 17.04 4.11
CA PRO A 68 1.15 17.28 4.87
C PRO A 68 1.09 16.39 6.12
N PHE A 69 1.99 16.62 7.08
CA PHE A 69 2.13 15.78 8.27
C PHE A 69 0.83 15.65 9.09
N ALA A 70 -0.04 16.66 9.11
CA ALA A 70 -1.32 16.56 9.81
C ALA A 70 -2.22 15.50 9.16
N SER A 71 -2.29 15.44 7.84
CA SER A 71 -3.08 14.43 7.14
C SER A 71 -2.47 13.03 7.23
N TRP A 72 -1.14 12.91 7.32
CA TRP A 72 -0.51 11.62 7.65
C TRP A 72 -0.83 11.18 9.09
N VAL A 73 -0.87 12.11 10.05
CA VAL A 73 -1.35 11.81 11.40
C VAL A 73 -2.82 11.40 11.39
N ASP A 74 -3.67 12.04 10.58
CA ASP A 74 -5.07 11.64 10.45
C ASP A 74 -5.21 10.20 9.92
N VAL A 75 -4.42 9.81 8.92
CA VAL A 75 -4.39 8.43 8.41
C VAL A 75 -3.92 7.44 9.47
N VAL A 76 -2.84 7.76 10.20
CA VAL A 76 -2.36 6.90 11.28
C VAL A 76 -3.41 6.76 12.38
N CYS A 77 -3.99 7.88 12.84
CA CYS A 77 -5.04 7.87 13.85
C CYS A 77 -6.27 7.09 13.38
N LEU A 78 -6.66 7.23 12.11
CA LEU A 78 -7.78 6.50 11.52
C LEU A 78 -7.58 4.99 11.64
N TYR A 79 -6.39 4.47 11.31
CA TYR A 79 -6.07 3.06 11.50
C TYR A 79 -6.01 2.65 12.97
N LEU A 80 -5.46 3.48 13.85
CA LEU A 80 -5.37 3.18 15.28
C LEU A 80 -6.76 3.12 15.96
N GLU A 81 -7.70 3.95 15.51
CA GLU A 81 -9.05 4.04 16.06
C GLU A 81 -10.01 3.02 15.42
N GLN A 82 -9.93 2.82 14.11
CA GLN A 82 -10.91 2.06 13.32
C GLN A 82 -10.35 0.78 12.68
N GLY A 83 -9.05 0.53 12.82
CA GLY A 83 -8.36 -0.57 12.16
C GLY A 83 -8.30 -0.39 10.64
N VAL A 84 -8.02 -1.50 9.94
CA VAL A 84 -7.91 -1.52 8.48
C VAL A 84 -9.21 -1.09 7.78
N GLU A 85 -10.37 -1.32 8.40
CA GLU A 85 -11.67 -0.92 7.86
C GLU A 85 -11.79 0.59 7.65
N GLY A 86 -11.23 1.39 8.57
CA GLY A 86 -11.20 2.85 8.41
C GLY A 86 -10.39 3.27 7.19
N LEU A 87 -9.23 2.63 6.97
CA LEU A 87 -8.38 2.89 5.80
C LEU A 87 -9.05 2.43 4.50
N ILE A 88 -9.71 1.28 4.49
CA ILE A 88 -10.46 0.78 3.34
C ILE A 88 -11.55 1.77 2.93
N LEU A 89 -12.34 2.26 3.90
CA LEU A 89 -13.39 3.23 3.64
C LEU A 89 -12.81 4.55 3.12
N ALA A 90 -11.71 5.03 3.71
CA ALA A 90 -11.02 6.23 3.24
C ALA A 90 -10.49 6.10 1.81
N ALA A 91 -9.86 4.96 1.49
CA ALA A 91 -9.36 4.67 0.15
C ALA A 91 -10.48 4.56 -0.90
N LYS A 92 -11.65 4.08 -0.53
CA LYS A 92 -12.83 3.97 -1.42
C LYS A 92 -13.51 5.31 -1.70
N ASN A 93 -13.33 6.32 -0.86
CA ASN A 93 -14.09 7.58 -0.90
C ASN A 93 -13.61 8.61 -1.96
N LYS A 94 -12.73 8.23 -2.89
CA LYS A 94 -12.22 9.02 -4.04
C LYS A 94 -11.78 10.47 -3.68
N GLY A 95 -10.49 10.73 -3.62
CA GLY A 95 -9.92 12.07 -3.39
C GLY A 95 -8.49 12.01 -2.82
N CYS A 96 -7.86 13.16 -2.56
CA CYS A 96 -6.46 13.20 -2.11
C CYS A 96 -6.21 12.43 -0.79
N PHE A 97 -7.22 12.32 0.08
CA PHE A 97 -7.09 11.51 1.29
C PHE A 97 -7.08 10.00 1.02
N ALA A 98 -7.70 9.55 -0.08
CA ALA A 98 -7.67 8.16 -0.50
C ALA A 98 -6.25 7.71 -0.87
N GLU A 99 -5.46 8.59 -1.48
CA GLU A 99 -4.07 8.32 -1.85
C GLU A 99 -3.20 8.10 -0.60
N LEU A 100 -3.36 8.93 0.43
CA LEU A 100 -2.65 8.74 1.70
C LEU A 100 -3.08 7.43 2.40
N ALA A 101 -4.38 7.10 2.36
CA ALA A 101 -4.88 5.84 2.92
C ALA A 101 -4.30 4.62 2.19
N LEU A 102 -4.20 4.68 0.85
CA LEU A 102 -3.55 3.64 0.04
C LEU A 102 -2.06 3.51 0.37
N ALA A 103 -1.35 4.62 0.44
CA ALA A 103 0.09 4.67 0.71
C ALA A 103 0.45 4.21 2.15
N ALA A 104 -0.52 4.16 3.06
CA ALA A 104 -0.33 3.56 4.38
C ALA A 104 -0.44 2.02 4.37
N LEU A 105 -1.12 1.43 3.38
CA LEU A 105 -1.34 -0.03 3.32
C LEU A 105 -0.04 -0.84 3.26
N PRO A 106 1.01 -0.42 2.51
CA PRO A 106 2.29 -1.10 2.52
C PRO A 106 3.01 -1.11 3.88
N GLU A 107 2.54 -0.39 4.89
CA GLU A 107 3.16 -0.37 6.22
C GLU A 107 2.42 -1.24 7.25
N LEU A 108 1.24 -1.76 6.88
CA LEU A 108 0.45 -2.70 7.69
C LEU A 108 1.09 -4.11 7.74
N PRO A 109 0.70 -4.95 8.72
CA PRO A 109 0.97 -6.39 8.68
C PRO A 109 0.57 -7.01 7.34
N THR A 110 1.42 -7.87 6.80
CA THR A 110 1.33 -8.32 5.40
C THR A 110 -0.05 -8.89 5.03
N GLU A 111 -0.61 -9.84 5.80
CA GLU A 111 -1.93 -10.41 5.47
C GLU A 111 -3.06 -9.37 5.51
N GLU A 112 -3.03 -8.45 6.47
CA GLU A 112 -4.02 -7.36 6.60
C GLU A 112 -3.92 -6.37 5.42
N SER A 113 -2.69 -5.98 5.04
CA SER A 113 -2.40 -5.13 3.88
C SER A 113 -2.99 -5.69 2.59
N PHE A 114 -2.67 -6.95 2.25
CA PHE A 114 -3.15 -7.56 1.01
C PHE A 114 -4.65 -7.83 1.02
N SER A 115 -5.24 -8.10 2.19
CA SER A 115 -6.70 -8.21 2.32
C SER A 115 -7.38 -6.87 2.02
N ALA A 116 -6.81 -5.76 2.50
CA ALA A 116 -7.29 -4.41 2.20
C ALA A 116 -7.20 -4.10 0.70
N PHE A 117 -6.07 -4.43 0.04
CA PHE A 117 -5.95 -4.25 -1.41
C PHE A 117 -7.02 -5.03 -2.19
N VAL A 118 -7.30 -6.28 -1.80
CA VAL A 118 -8.37 -7.06 -2.44
C VAL A 118 -9.72 -6.39 -2.25
N GLU A 119 -10.05 -5.94 -1.04
CA GLU A 119 -11.33 -5.30 -0.79
C GLU A 119 -11.48 -3.94 -1.49
N ILE A 120 -10.42 -3.14 -1.54
CA ILE A 120 -10.43 -1.86 -2.24
C ILE A 120 -10.55 -2.08 -3.75
N SER A 121 -10.00 -3.17 -4.32
CA SER A 121 -10.12 -3.41 -5.76
C SER A 121 -11.56 -3.44 -6.29
N GLY A 122 -12.55 -3.65 -5.41
CA GLY A 122 -13.97 -3.56 -5.71
C GLY A 122 -14.45 -2.20 -6.21
N VAL A 123 -13.72 -1.08 -5.98
CA VAL A 123 -14.09 0.22 -6.60
C VAL A 123 -13.91 0.22 -8.12
N PHE A 124 -13.14 -0.74 -8.65
CA PHE A 124 -12.83 -0.87 -10.07
C PHE A 124 -13.65 -1.98 -10.77
N GLU A 125 -14.81 -2.33 -10.21
CA GLU A 125 -15.73 -3.31 -10.79
C GLU A 125 -16.89 -2.62 -11.52
N PRO A 126 -17.33 -3.14 -12.69
CA PRO A 126 -16.77 -4.30 -13.40
C PRO A 126 -15.48 -4.00 -14.18
N GLU A 127 -15.22 -2.73 -14.46
CA GLU A 127 -14.03 -2.26 -15.18
C GLU A 127 -13.46 -0.98 -14.54
N ILE A 128 -12.19 -0.68 -14.84
CA ILE A 128 -11.56 0.58 -14.41
C ILE A 128 -12.05 1.71 -15.33
N GLY A 129 -12.86 2.62 -14.79
CA GLY A 129 -13.35 3.81 -15.47
C GLY A 129 -12.27 4.87 -15.68
N GLU A 130 -12.51 5.81 -16.59
CA GLU A 130 -11.59 6.94 -16.83
C GLU A 130 -11.52 7.86 -15.61
N GLU A 131 -12.65 8.05 -14.93
CA GLU A 131 -12.78 8.82 -13.69
C GLU A 131 -11.98 8.22 -12.52
N ASP A 132 -11.63 6.95 -12.60
CA ASP A 132 -10.88 6.21 -11.59
C ASP A 132 -9.40 6.09 -11.91
N SER A 133 -8.93 6.68 -13.02
CA SER A 133 -7.57 6.47 -13.54
C SER A 133 -6.48 6.80 -12.52
N GLU A 134 -6.59 7.93 -11.81
CA GLU A 134 -5.58 8.34 -10.83
C GLU A 134 -5.56 7.41 -9.62
N LEU A 135 -6.74 7.09 -9.08
CA LEU A 135 -6.87 6.15 -7.97
C LEU A 135 -6.36 4.75 -8.35
N ALA A 136 -6.66 4.30 -9.57
CA ALA A 136 -6.20 3.03 -10.11
C ALA A 136 -4.67 2.98 -10.22
N LYS A 137 -4.03 4.06 -10.71
CA LYS A 137 -2.57 4.18 -10.76
C LYS A 137 -1.95 4.08 -9.36
N ASN A 138 -2.42 4.89 -8.42
CA ASN A 138 -1.91 4.86 -7.05
C ASN A 138 -2.13 3.49 -6.40
N PHE A 139 -3.31 2.90 -6.56
CA PHE A 139 -3.61 1.55 -6.07
C PHE A 139 -2.60 0.51 -6.55
N ILE A 140 -2.28 0.49 -7.86
CA ILE A 140 -1.39 -0.55 -8.41
C ILE A 140 0.08 -0.28 -8.07
N TYR A 141 0.49 0.98 -7.91
CA TYR A 141 1.83 1.33 -7.46
C TYR A 141 2.07 0.87 -6.02
N GLU A 142 1.14 1.17 -5.11
CA GLU A 142 1.23 0.74 -3.72
C GLU A 142 1.14 -0.78 -3.58
N LEU A 143 0.28 -1.44 -4.38
CA LEU A 143 0.19 -2.90 -4.41
C LEU A 143 1.51 -3.52 -4.92
N CYS A 144 2.14 -2.91 -5.92
CA CYS A 144 3.42 -3.36 -6.45
C CYS A 144 4.52 -3.25 -5.39
N ASP A 145 4.63 -2.11 -4.71
CA ASP A 145 5.62 -1.91 -3.64
C ASP A 145 5.42 -2.93 -2.50
N ALA A 146 4.17 -3.06 -2.03
CA ALA A 146 3.82 -4.04 -1.00
C ALA A 146 4.21 -5.47 -1.40
N SER A 147 4.10 -5.83 -2.69
CA SER A 147 4.38 -7.18 -3.21
C SER A 147 5.81 -7.66 -2.94
N HIS A 148 6.78 -6.74 -2.84
CA HIS A 148 8.19 -7.11 -2.61
C HIS A 148 8.40 -7.83 -1.27
N ARG A 149 7.56 -7.54 -0.27
CA ARG A 149 7.61 -8.16 1.06
C ARG A 149 7.17 -9.63 1.06
N LEU A 150 6.37 -10.04 0.07
CA LEU A 150 5.88 -11.43 -0.06
C LEU A 150 6.99 -12.47 -0.23
N SER A 151 8.21 -12.04 -0.59
CA SER A 151 9.38 -12.93 -0.61
C SER A 151 9.78 -13.45 0.78
N LYS A 152 9.44 -12.73 1.84
CA LYS A 152 9.78 -13.05 3.24
C LYS A 152 8.54 -13.32 4.09
N GLU A 153 7.43 -12.68 3.75
CA GLU A 153 6.16 -12.74 4.48
C GLU A 153 5.08 -13.29 3.56
N PRO A 154 4.95 -14.63 3.42
CA PRO A 154 3.97 -15.21 2.52
C PRO A 154 2.54 -14.96 3.02
N ILE A 155 1.63 -14.73 2.08
CA ILE A 155 0.19 -14.63 2.34
C ILE A 155 -0.52 -15.97 2.12
N PRO A 156 -1.72 -16.17 2.71
CA PRO A 156 -2.53 -17.35 2.46
C PRO A 156 -2.85 -17.58 0.98
N GLU A 157 -2.97 -18.84 0.58
CA GLU A 157 -3.33 -19.27 -0.78
C GLU A 157 -4.59 -18.57 -1.31
N ALA A 158 -5.65 -18.52 -0.50
CA ALA A 158 -6.93 -17.94 -0.89
C ALA A 158 -6.81 -16.44 -1.20
N LEU A 159 -5.97 -15.71 -0.44
CA LEU A 159 -5.73 -14.30 -0.70
C LEU A 159 -4.90 -14.10 -1.97
N ARG A 160 -3.89 -14.95 -2.17
CA ARG A 160 -3.08 -14.98 -3.39
C ARG A 160 -3.92 -15.20 -4.64
N GLN A 161 -4.88 -16.11 -4.59
CA GLN A 161 -5.79 -16.41 -5.71
C GLN A 161 -6.71 -15.24 -6.05
N GLN A 162 -7.11 -14.43 -5.07
CA GLN A 162 -7.91 -13.22 -5.28
C GLN A 162 -7.11 -12.09 -5.92
N LEU A 163 -5.81 -11.98 -5.65
CA LEU A 163 -4.95 -10.95 -6.24
C LEU A 163 -4.70 -11.15 -7.74
N ILE A 164 -4.61 -12.40 -8.20
CA ILE A 164 -4.31 -12.71 -9.62
C ILE A 164 -5.29 -12.05 -10.60
N PRO A 165 -6.62 -12.20 -10.49
CA PRO A 165 -7.55 -11.54 -11.42
C PRO A 165 -7.49 -10.02 -11.34
N ILE A 166 -7.23 -9.44 -10.16
CA ILE A 166 -7.03 -8.00 -9.99
C ILE A 166 -5.81 -7.55 -10.82
N LEU A 167 -4.67 -8.20 -10.65
CA LEU A 167 -3.45 -7.86 -11.40
C LEU A 167 -3.64 -8.03 -12.91
N LYS A 168 -4.33 -9.08 -13.36
CA LYS A 168 -4.68 -9.27 -14.78
C LYS A 168 -5.52 -8.10 -15.31
N LYS A 169 -6.51 -7.65 -14.54
CA LYS A 169 -7.34 -6.49 -14.89
C LYS A 169 -6.48 -5.25 -15.12
N PHE A 170 -5.54 -4.96 -14.22
CA PHE A 170 -4.66 -3.80 -14.32
C PHE A 170 -3.65 -3.90 -15.49
N VAL A 171 -3.12 -5.09 -15.78
CA VAL A 171 -2.29 -5.31 -16.98
C VAL A 171 -3.10 -5.00 -18.26
N LEU A 172 -4.32 -5.54 -18.36
CA LEU A 172 -5.19 -5.32 -19.52
C LEU A 172 -5.66 -3.86 -19.63
N TRP A 173 -5.87 -3.20 -18.50
CA TRP A 173 -6.21 -1.78 -18.47
C TRP A 173 -5.03 -0.92 -18.95
N GLY A 174 -3.81 -1.21 -18.50
CA GLY A 174 -2.59 -0.58 -19.02
C GLY A 174 -2.42 -0.78 -20.53
N ASP A 175 -2.77 -1.96 -21.06
CA ASP A 175 -2.81 -2.20 -22.51
C ASP A 175 -3.86 -1.34 -23.23
N LYS A 176 -5.07 -1.23 -22.66
CA LYS A 176 -6.17 -0.42 -23.21
C LYS A 176 -5.82 1.08 -23.24
N THR A 177 -5.14 1.59 -22.21
CA THR A 177 -4.80 3.01 -22.08
C THR A 177 -3.45 3.39 -22.66
N GLY A 178 -2.59 2.40 -22.96
CA GLY A 178 -1.21 2.63 -23.36
C GLY A 178 -0.29 3.05 -22.20
N ASP A 179 -0.72 2.90 -20.95
CA ASP A 179 0.07 3.24 -19.77
C ASP A 179 0.98 2.06 -19.38
N GLU A 180 2.21 2.05 -19.92
CA GLU A 180 3.19 1.00 -19.63
C GLU A 180 3.66 0.99 -18.17
N ASN A 181 3.57 2.13 -17.46
CA ASN A 181 3.89 2.19 -16.03
C ASN A 181 2.88 1.39 -15.23
N VAL A 182 1.58 1.57 -15.46
CA VAL A 182 0.55 0.75 -14.81
C VAL A 182 0.74 -0.72 -15.15
N LYS A 183 0.96 -1.02 -16.44
CA LYS A 183 1.14 -2.38 -16.91
C LYS A 183 2.30 -3.08 -16.21
N VAL A 184 3.46 -2.42 -16.08
CA VAL A 184 4.64 -3.01 -15.42
C VAL A 184 4.41 -3.21 -13.92
N HIS A 185 3.79 -2.25 -13.24
CA HIS A 185 3.48 -2.35 -11.81
C HIS A 185 2.42 -3.42 -11.52
N ALA A 186 1.53 -3.70 -12.46
CA ALA A 186 0.62 -4.84 -12.38
C ALA A 186 1.28 -6.20 -12.70
N LEU A 187 2.30 -6.20 -13.56
CA LEU A 187 2.99 -7.43 -13.98
C LEU A 187 4.01 -7.90 -12.93
N VAL A 188 4.72 -6.99 -12.28
CA VAL A 188 5.78 -7.32 -11.29
C VAL A 188 5.30 -8.18 -10.13
N PRO A 189 4.12 -7.94 -9.51
CA PRO A 189 3.61 -8.77 -8.41
C PRO A 189 3.44 -10.26 -8.75
N PHE A 190 3.26 -10.63 -10.02
CA PHE A 190 3.20 -12.04 -10.44
C PHE A 190 4.46 -12.82 -10.07
N ARG A 191 5.61 -12.15 -9.87
CA ARG A 191 6.83 -12.76 -9.32
C ARG A 191 6.56 -13.48 -8.01
N TYR A 192 5.66 -12.96 -7.19
CA TYR A 192 5.35 -13.43 -5.84
C TYR A 192 4.00 -14.14 -5.74
N VAL A 193 3.01 -13.74 -6.54
CA VAL A 193 1.66 -14.34 -6.46
C VAL A 193 1.31 -15.28 -7.61
N GLY A 194 1.94 -15.11 -8.77
CA GLY A 194 1.60 -15.84 -9.99
C GLY A 194 1.86 -17.33 -9.91
N THR A 195 1.11 -18.10 -10.69
CA THR A 195 1.21 -19.56 -10.78
C THR A 195 1.76 -19.98 -12.13
N MET A 196 2.08 -21.27 -12.30
CA MET A 196 2.47 -21.81 -13.60
C MET A 196 1.41 -21.57 -14.70
N ALA A 197 0.13 -21.48 -14.35
CA ALA A 197 -0.95 -21.21 -15.29
C ALA A 197 -0.96 -19.74 -15.80
N ASP A 198 -0.28 -18.83 -15.09
CA ASP A 198 -0.25 -17.41 -15.45
C ASP A 198 0.91 -17.07 -16.41
N ILE A 199 1.80 -18.03 -16.70
CA ILE A 199 2.98 -17.80 -17.55
C ILE A 199 2.61 -17.30 -18.94
N ASP A 200 1.59 -17.89 -19.56
CA ASP A 200 1.19 -17.49 -20.92
C ASP A 200 0.60 -16.07 -20.95
N PHE A 201 -0.15 -15.69 -19.90
CA PHE A 201 -0.62 -14.33 -19.72
C PHE A 201 0.54 -13.34 -19.56
N VAL A 202 1.51 -13.65 -18.68
CA VAL A 202 2.68 -12.79 -18.47
C VAL A 202 3.52 -12.68 -19.74
N LYS A 203 3.67 -13.76 -20.50
CA LYS A 203 4.42 -13.78 -21.76
C LYS A 203 3.79 -12.91 -22.85
N ALA A 204 2.47 -12.76 -22.83
CA ALA A 204 1.75 -11.91 -23.78
C ALA A 204 1.91 -10.40 -23.48
N ALA A 205 2.39 -10.03 -22.29
CA ALA A 205 2.66 -8.64 -21.94
C ALA A 205 3.88 -8.11 -22.73
N SER A 206 3.64 -7.34 -23.79
CA SER A 206 4.69 -6.63 -24.54
C SER A 206 4.87 -5.18 -24.09
N PHE A 207 6.10 -4.68 -24.16
CA PHE A 207 6.46 -3.29 -23.81
C PHE A 207 7.19 -2.64 -24.98
N SER A 208 6.80 -1.40 -25.30
CA SER A 208 7.43 -0.56 -26.32
C SER A 208 8.58 0.24 -25.73
N GLU A 209 8.50 0.63 -24.44
CA GLU A 209 9.56 1.38 -23.76
C GLU A 209 10.75 0.46 -23.42
N ALA A 210 11.95 0.89 -23.83
CA ALA A 210 13.16 0.06 -23.76
C ALA A 210 13.52 -0.39 -22.34
N HIS A 211 13.25 0.43 -21.32
CA HIS A 211 13.55 0.07 -19.92
C HIS A 211 12.57 -0.95 -19.32
N TYR A 212 11.40 -1.16 -19.93
CA TYR A 212 10.44 -2.20 -19.50
C TYR A 212 10.60 -3.52 -20.24
N GLN A 213 11.30 -3.53 -21.37
CA GLN A 213 11.56 -4.74 -22.14
C GLN A 213 12.31 -5.80 -21.32
N GLY A 214 11.81 -7.03 -21.34
CA GLY A 214 12.41 -8.15 -20.60
C GLY A 214 11.85 -8.33 -19.19
N THR A 215 10.97 -7.44 -18.72
CA THR A 215 10.25 -7.62 -17.44
C THR A 215 9.49 -8.95 -17.42
N GLU A 216 8.83 -9.32 -18.52
CA GLU A 216 8.11 -10.57 -18.66
C GLU A 216 9.00 -11.80 -18.43
N LYS A 217 10.25 -11.76 -18.93
CA LYS A 217 11.22 -12.85 -18.74
C LYS A 217 11.63 -12.98 -17.29
N ILE A 218 11.83 -11.87 -16.59
CA ILE A 218 12.18 -11.85 -15.17
C ILE A 218 11.02 -12.42 -14.35
N VAL A 219 9.79 -11.98 -14.62
CA VAL A 219 8.58 -12.45 -13.94
C VAL A 219 8.38 -13.95 -14.14
N ILE A 220 8.44 -14.45 -15.39
CA ILE A 220 8.30 -15.88 -15.71
C ILE A 220 9.38 -16.72 -15.02
N LYS A 221 10.64 -16.25 -15.00
CA LYS A 221 11.74 -16.92 -14.33
C LYS A 221 11.45 -17.10 -12.83
N ASP A 222 10.95 -16.06 -12.17
CA ASP A 222 10.68 -16.09 -10.74
C ASP A 222 9.45 -16.94 -10.40
N ILE A 223 8.39 -16.92 -11.23
CA ILE A 223 7.27 -17.87 -11.12
C ILE A 223 7.79 -19.31 -11.18
N LYS A 224 8.57 -19.65 -12.21
CA LYS A 224 9.13 -21.00 -12.37
C LYS A 224 10.02 -21.40 -11.19
N LYS A 225 10.81 -20.47 -10.64
CA LYS A 225 11.69 -20.73 -9.49
C LYS A 225 10.90 -21.12 -8.23
N ARG A 226 9.73 -20.53 -7.99
CA ARG A 226 8.89 -20.84 -6.82
C ARG A 226 8.16 -22.19 -6.89
N HIS A 227 8.08 -22.78 -8.08
CA HIS A 227 7.38 -24.06 -8.33
C HIS A 227 8.33 -25.21 -8.68
N LYS A 228 9.63 -25.03 -8.45
CA LYS A 228 10.66 -26.07 -8.54
C LYS A 228 11.01 -26.58 -7.15
#